data_AF-A0A1H2RUL3-F1
#
_entry.id   AF-A0A1H2RUL3-F1
#
_cell.length_a   1.000
_cell.length_b   1.000
_cell.length_c   1.000
_cell.angle_alpha   90.00
_cell.angle_beta   90.00
_cell.angle_gamma   90.00
#
_symmetry.space_group_name_H-M   'P 1'
#
loop_
_entity.id
_entity.type
_entity.pdbx_description
1 polymer ?
#
loop_
_entity_poly.entity_id
_entity_poly.type
_entity_poly.pdbx_seq_one_letter_code
_entity_poly.pdbx_strand_id
1 'polypeptide(L)'
;MKYLALIAALAVSPAIAETPLAQDKILVLACLENMEQGTTWPQCVELMFQPCVSYEAGTDAHAACLSEVREDWSGTVKDLQGQVIEAVTSSGSSELLDLMGQWTGYVVQKCQEVADTKTTGAQSARLGCEVSELAGLSGELAACLEGRSSAGYCEFKE
;
A
#
# COMPACT_ATOMS: atom_id res chain seq x y z
N MET A 1 -49.85 22.94 24.13
CA MET A 1 -49.16 22.14 23.10
C MET A 1 -48.16 23.07 22.41
N LYS A 2 -46.90 23.09 22.83
CA LYS A 2 -45.77 22.22 22.43
C LYS A 2 -44.85 23.05 21.52
N TYR A 3 -43.98 23.82 22.14
CA TYR A 3 -42.85 24.50 21.49
C TYR A 3 -41.87 23.42 21.01
N LEU A 4 -41.68 23.30 19.70
CA LEU A 4 -40.64 22.46 19.12
C LEU A 4 -39.49 23.37 18.69
N ALA A 5 -38.47 23.44 19.53
CA ALA A 5 -37.17 23.96 19.17
C ALA A 5 -36.46 22.91 18.28
N LEU A 6 -36.22 23.26 17.02
CA LEU A 6 -35.32 22.51 16.15
C LEU A 6 -33.88 22.93 16.48
N ILE A 7 -33.16 22.04 17.16
CA ILE A 7 -31.71 22.14 17.34
C ILE A 7 -31.10 21.48 16.10
N ALA A 8 -30.58 22.30 15.18
CA ALA A 8 -29.71 21.83 14.11
C ALA A 8 -28.34 21.51 14.71
N ALA A 9 -28.08 20.22 14.98
CA ALA A 9 -26.76 19.75 15.32
C ALA A 9 -25.91 19.76 14.03
N LEU A 10 -25.05 20.77 13.89
CA LEU A 10 -23.94 20.75 12.95
C LEU A 10 -22.97 19.66 13.40
N ALA A 11 -23.10 18.47 12.83
CA ALA A 11 -22.06 17.46 12.90
C ALA A 11 -20.86 17.98 12.12
N VAL A 12 -19.88 18.52 12.84
CA VAL A 12 -18.54 18.76 12.29
C VAL A 12 -17.89 17.38 12.22
N SER A 13 -18.03 16.72 11.07
CA SER A 13 -17.17 15.57 10.77
C SER A 13 -15.74 16.10 10.69
N PRO A 14 -14.77 15.55 11.44
CA PRO A 14 -13.38 15.84 11.15
C PRO A 14 -13.13 15.42 9.70
N ALA A 15 -12.56 16.32 8.91
CA ALA A 15 -12.07 16.00 7.58
C ALA A 15 -10.91 15.02 7.75
N ILE A 16 -11.22 13.73 7.79
CA ILE A 16 -10.23 12.68 7.55
C ILE A 16 -9.76 12.95 6.13
N ALA A 17 -8.47 13.20 5.95
CA ALA A 17 -7.88 13.37 4.63
C ALA A 17 -8.26 12.13 3.81
N GLU A 18 -9.20 12.30 2.87
CA GLU A 18 -9.54 11.25 1.92
C GLU A 18 -8.32 11.07 1.04
N THR A 19 -7.45 10.11 1.35
CA THR A 19 -6.51 9.61 0.35
C THR A 19 -7.38 8.84 -0.65
N PRO A 20 -7.65 9.34 -1.87
CA PRO A 20 -8.52 8.64 -2.78
C PRO A 20 -7.63 7.60 -3.48
N LEU A 21 -7.20 6.60 -2.73
CA LEU A 21 -6.61 5.40 -3.32
C LEU A 21 -7.59 4.90 -4.37
N ALA A 22 -7.08 4.56 -5.54
CA ALA A 22 -7.91 4.00 -6.60
C ALA A 22 -8.62 2.74 -6.07
N GLN A 23 -9.86 2.53 -6.53
CA GLN A 23 -10.75 1.49 -5.98
C GLN A 23 -10.14 0.08 -6.07
N ASP A 24 -9.37 -0.19 -7.12
CA ASP A 24 -8.60 -1.42 -7.31
C ASP A 24 -7.53 -1.60 -6.22
N LYS A 25 -6.78 -0.56 -5.89
CA LYS A 25 -5.79 -0.58 -4.80
C LYS A 25 -6.47 -0.82 -3.45
N ILE A 26 -7.62 -0.18 -3.19
CA ILE A 26 -8.41 -0.42 -1.97
C ILE A 26 -8.79 -1.91 -1.85
N LEU A 27 -9.22 -2.54 -2.94
CA LEU A 27 -9.56 -3.97 -2.94
C LEU A 27 -8.35 -4.86 -2.64
N VAL A 28 -7.18 -4.52 -3.19
CA VAL A 28 -5.92 -5.23 -2.89
C VAL A 28 -5.56 -5.09 -1.41
N LEU A 29 -5.57 -3.87 -0.87
CA LEU A 29 -5.22 -3.62 0.53
C LEU A 29 -6.20 -4.29 1.49
N ALA A 30 -7.50 -4.21 1.22
CA ALA A 30 -8.52 -4.91 2.00
C ALA A 30 -8.36 -6.44 1.93
N CYS A 31 -7.91 -6.97 0.80
CA CYS A 31 -7.58 -8.39 0.70
C CYS A 31 -6.41 -8.74 1.61
N LEU A 32 -5.31 -7.98 1.53
CA LEU A 32 -4.10 -8.23 2.33
C LEU A 32 -4.38 -8.14 3.84
N GLU A 33 -5.16 -7.14 4.26
CA GLU A 33 -5.55 -6.95 5.67
C GLU A 33 -6.37 -8.13 6.22
N ASN A 34 -7.21 -8.75 5.39
CA ASN A 34 -8.08 -9.85 5.79
C ASN A 34 -7.41 -11.23 5.75
N MET A 35 -6.10 -11.33 5.50
CA MET A 35 -5.41 -12.62 5.35
C MET A 35 -5.46 -13.49 6.61
N GLU A 36 -5.57 -12.88 7.79
CA GLU A 36 -5.74 -13.62 9.05
C GLU A 36 -7.19 -14.04 9.32
N GLN A 37 -8.15 -13.48 8.60
CA GLN A 37 -9.59 -13.55 8.91
C GLN A 37 -10.45 -14.14 7.80
N GLY A 38 -9.94 -14.35 6.58
CA GLY A 38 -10.70 -15.05 5.54
C GLY A 38 -10.15 -15.01 4.11
N THR A 39 -9.25 -14.10 3.76
CA THR A 39 -8.60 -14.10 2.44
C THR A 39 -7.31 -14.92 2.44
N THR A 40 -6.85 -15.31 1.26
CA THR A 40 -5.61 -16.08 1.08
C THR A 40 -4.62 -15.30 0.22
N TRP A 41 -3.33 -15.56 0.40
CA TRP A 41 -2.28 -14.94 -0.41
C TRP A 41 -2.54 -15.08 -1.93
N PRO A 42 -2.89 -16.26 -2.48
CA PRO A 42 -3.20 -16.38 -3.91
C PRO A 42 -4.36 -15.48 -4.38
N GLN A 43 -5.39 -15.27 -3.55
CA GLN A 43 -6.50 -14.38 -3.90
C GLN A 43 -6.06 -12.92 -3.97
N CYS A 44 -5.20 -12.48 -3.04
CA CYS A 44 -4.72 -11.09 -3.05
C CYS A 44 -3.72 -10.86 -4.20
N VAL A 45 -2.90 -11.85 -4.52
CA VAL A 45 -2.04 -11.86 -5.72
C VAL A 45 -2.90 -11.74 -6.98
N GLU A 46 -3.98 -12.52 -7.08
CA GLU A 46 -4.88 -12.44 -8.24
C GLU A 46 -5.43 -11.03 -8.43
N LEU A 47 -5.90 -10.37 -7.37
CA LEU A 47 -6.35 -8.98 -7.41
C LEU A 47 -5.24 -8.01 -7.79
N MET A 48 -4.06 -8.15 -7.18
CA MET A 48 -2.92 -7.25 -7.37
C MET A 48 -2.37 -7.26 -8.80
N PHE A 49 -2.41 -8.41 -9.47
CA PHE A 49 -1.91 -8.58 -10.82
C PHE A 49 -3.00 -8.60 -11.89
N GLN A 50 -4.28 -8.34 -11.53
CA GLN A 50 -5.38 -8.22 -12.50
C GLN A 50 -5.04 -7.37 -13.74
N PRO A 51 -4.34 -6.22 -13.63
CA PRO A 51 -4.01 -5.41 -14.81
C PRO A 51 -3.17 -6.14 -15.87
N CYS A 52 -2.42 -7.18 -15.49
CA CYS A 52 -1.48 -7.86 -16.38
C CYS A 52 -1.92 -9.28 -16.80
N VAL A 53 -3.12 -9.72 -16.44
CA VAL A 53 -3.58 -11.11 -16.67
C VAL A 53 -3.74 -11.47 -18.15
N SER A 54 -3.87 -10.47 -19.03
CA SER A 54 -3.98 -10.68 -20.47
C SER A 54 -2.66 -11.08 -21.13
N TYR A 55 -1.53 -10.93 -20.42
CA TYR A 55 -0.21 -11.26 -20.92
C TYR A 55 0.27 -12.59 -20.34
N GLU A 56 0.86 -13.43 -21.18
CA GLU A 56 1.44 -14.70 -20.73
C GLU A 56 2.57 -14.45 -19.71
N ALA A 57 2.46 -15.08 -18.54
CA ALA A 57 3.39 -14.88 -17.45
C ALA A 57 4.84 -15.23 -17.85
N GLY A 58 5.78 -14.34 -17.52
CA GLY A 58 7.21 -14.52 -17.80
C GLY A 58 7.66 -14.04 -19.18
N THR A 59 6.76 -13.54 -20.02
CA THR A 59 7.10 -12.88 -21.29
C THR A 59 7.51 -11.42 -21.10
N ASP A 60 8.14 -10.84 -22.12
CA ASP A 60 8.50 -9.41 -22.12
C ASP A 60 7.27 -8.50 -22.06
N ALA A 61 6.15 -8.91 -22.69
CA ALA A 61 4.90 -8.17 -22.62
C ALA A 61 4.33 -8.16 -21.19
N HIS A 62 4.40 -9.29 -20.50
CA HIS A 62 4.02 -9.36 -19.08
C HIS A 62 4.96 -8.52 -18.20
N ALA A 63 6.27 -8.56 -18.44
CA ALA A 63 7.23 -7.72 -17.73
C ALA A 63 7.00 -6.22 -17.95
N ALA A 64 6.66 -5.81 -19.18
CA ALA A 64 6.33 -4.41 -19.49
C ALA A 64 5.09 -3.94 -18.71
N CYS A 65 4.02 -4.74 -18.70
CA CYS A 65 2.84 -4.44 -17.89
C CYS A 65 3.16 -4.35 -16.39
N LEU A 66 3.92 -5.31 -15.85
CA LEU A 66 4.32 -5.29 -14.45
C LEU A 66 5.15 -4.06 -14.09
N SER A 67 5.93 -3.53 -15.03
CA SER A 67 6.69 -2.29 -14.81
C SER A 67 5.77 -1.09 -14.59
N GLU A 68 4.69 -0.98 -15.36
CA GLU A 68 3.67 0.07 -15.19
C GLU A 68 2.93 -0.07 -13.86
N VAL A 69 2.51 -1.30 -13.51
CA VAL A 69 1.87 -1.59 -12.22
C VAL A 69 2.80 -1.25 -11.05
N ARG A 70 4.09 -1.57 -11.18
CA ARG A 70 5.13 -1.25 -10.18
C ARG A 70 5.33 0.25 -10.01
N GLU A 71 5.33 1.02 -11.11
CA GLU A 71 5.38 2.49 -11.03
C GLU A 71 4.14 3.08 -10.37
N ASP A 72 2.97 2.57 -10.69
CA ASP A 72 1.70 3.03 -10.10
C ASP A 72 1.63 2.76 -8.59
N TRP A 73 2.06 1.59 -8.13
CA TRP A 73 2.21 1.30 -6.69
C TRP A 73 3.31 2.14 -6.03
N SER A 74 4.42 2.42 -6.74
CA SER A 74 5.45 3.32 -6.22
C SER A 74 4.93 4.75 -6.01
N GLY A 75 4.03 5.22 -6.88
CA GLY A 75 3.31 6.48 -6.69
C GLY A 75 2.47 6.46 -5.41
N THR A 76 1.69 5.39 -5.21
CA THR A 76 0.89 5.20 -3.99
C THR A 76 1.72 5.27 -2.71
N VAL A 77 2.84 4.55 -2.65
CA VAL A 77 3.73 4.56 -1.49
C VAL A 77 4.24 5.97 -1.20
N LYS A 78 4.64 6.72 -2.24
CA LYS A 78 5.14 8.08 -2.09
C LYS A 78 4.06 9.01 -1.52
N ASP A 79 2.83 8.91 -2.02
CA ASP A 79 1.71 9.74 -1.57
C ASP A 79 1.31 9.41 -0.13
N LEU A 80 1.24 8.12 0.23
CA LEU A 80 0.95 7.68 1.59
C LEU A 80 2.08 8.07 2.56
N GLN A 81 3.35 7.90 2.15
CA GLN A 81 4.49 8.31 2.96
C GLN A 81 4.46 9.81 3.26
N GLY A 82 4.15 10.64 2.26
CA GLY A 82 4.01 12.08 2.44
C GLY A 82 2.94 12.42 3.48
N GLN A 83 1.78 11.77 3.40
CA GLN A 83 0.68 11.96 4.36
C GLN A 83 1.05 11.50 5.77
N VAL A 84 1.73 10.36 5.91
CA VAL A 84 2.20 9.88 7.22
C VAL A 84 3.16 10.91 7.83
N ILE A 85 4.16 11.36 7.07
CA ILE A 85 5.14 12.37 7.52
C ILE A 85 4.46 13.67 7.99
N GLU A 86 3.39 14.08 7.31
CA GLU A 86 2.61 15.26 7.68
C GLU A 86 1.77 15.03 8.95
N ALA A 87 1.29 13.81 9.18
CA ALA A 87 0.41 13.48 10.29
C ALA A 87 1.15 13.15 11.61
N VAL A 88 2.34 12.55 11.53
CA VAL A 88 3.07 12.03 12.71
C VAL A 88 4.08 13.02 13.30
N THR A 89 4.49 12.80 14.55
CA THR A 89 5.49 13.60 15.26
C THR A 89 6.80 13.69 14.47
N SER A 90 7.65 14.68 14.77
CA SER A 90 8.96 14.79 14.10
C SER A 90 9.86 13.57 14.34
N SER A 91 9.74 12.95 15.53
CA SER A 91 10.39 11.67 15.84
C SER A 91 9.85 10.55 14.97
N GLY A 92 8.53 10.41 14.87
CA GLY A 92 7.90 9.40 14.02
C GLY A 92 8.30 9.55 12.54
N SER A 93 8.33 10.78 12.03
CA SER A 93 8.77 11.06 10.66
C SER A 93 10.24 10.71 10.42
N SER A 94 11.12 10.97 11.39
CA SER A 94 12.53 10.57 11.29
C SER A 94 12.68 9.05 11.27
N GLU A 95 11.97 8.35 12.16
CA GLU A 95 12.00 6.89 12.22
C GLU A 95 11.48 6.26 10.91
N LEU A 96 10.40 6.79 10.35
CA LEU A 96 9.88 6.33 9.06
C LEU A 96 10.91 6.51 7.93
N LEU A 97 11.57 7.67 7.86
CA LEU A 97 12.57 7.94 6.83
C LEU A 97 13.78 6.98 6.93
N ASP A 98 14.23 6.66 8.14
CA ASP A 98 15.29 5.70 8.38
C ASP A 98 14.88 4.28 7.96
N LEU A 99 13.66 3.86 8.31
CA LEU A 99 13.08 2.58 7.89
C LEU A 99 12.97 2.48 6.37
N MET A 100 12.51 3.54 5.71
CA MET A 100 12.35 3.57 4.25
C MET A 100 13.68 3.44 3.50
N GLY A 101 14.75 4.01 4.05
CA GLY A 101 16.11 3.83 3.51
C GLY A 101 16.56 2.37 3.53
N GLN A 102 16.31 1.67 4.65
CA GLN A 102 16.66 0.25 4.80
C GLN A 102 15.76 -0.66 3.95
N TRP A 103 14.46 -0.38 3.95
CA TRP A 103 13.45 -1.15 3.23
C TRP A 103 13.74 -1.18 1.72
N THR A 104 14.13 -0.05 1.13
CA THR A 104 14.44 0.01 -0.31
C THR A 104 15.58 -0.94 -0.69
N GLY A 105 16.65 -0.99 0.12
CA GLY A 105 17.76 -1.92 -0.10
C GLY A 105 17.35 -3.38 0.07
N TYR A 106 16.53 -3.67 1.09
CA TYR A 106 15.97 -5.00 1.33
C TYR A 106 15.13 -5.50 0.14
N VAL A 107 14.21 -4.68 -0.37
CA VAL A 107 13.34 -5.05 -1.50
C VAL A 107 14.14 -5.33 -2.76
N VAL A 108 15.14 -4.49 -3.07
CA VAL A 108 16.02 -4.70 -4.23
C VAL A 108 16.72 -6.04 -4.14
N GLN A 109 17.33 -6.36 -2.99
CA GLN A 109 18.02 -7.63 -2.81
C GLN A 109 17.04 -8.82 -2.88
N LYS A 110 15.97 -8.78 -2.09
CA LYS A 110 14.96 -9.84 -2.04
C LYS A 110 14.39 -10.17 -3.41
N CYS A 111 13.99 -9.14 -4.17
CA CYS A 111 13.35 -9.36 -5.45
C CYS A 111 14.34 -9.78 -6.54
N GLN A 112 15.63 -9.41 -6.41
CA GLN A 112 16.68 -9.99 -7.25
C GLN A 112 16.87 -11.48 -6.95
N GLU A 113 16.90 -11.88 -5.68
CA GLU A 113 17.00 -13.30 -5.29
C GLU A 113 15.82 -14.12 -5.86
N VAL A 114 14.60 -13.56 -5.83
CA VAL A 114 13.42 -14.18 -6.47
C VAL A 114 13.63 -14.35 -7.98
N ALA A 115 14.17 -13.35 -8.65
CA ALA A 115 14.47 -13.39 -10.09
C ALA A 115 15.50 -14.47 -10.43
N ASP A 116 16.56 -14.58 -9.61
CA ASP A 116 17.65 -15.53 -9.80
C ASP A 116 17.20 -16.99 -9.67
N THR A 117 16.06 -17.25 -8.99
CA THR A 117 15.45 -18.59 -8.95
C THR A 117 14.79 -19.03 -10.27
N LYS A 118 14.67 -18.13 -11.25
CA LYS A 118 13.92 -18.38 -12.49
C LYS A 118 14.85 -18.60 -13.68
N THR A 119 14.65 -19.71 -14.37
CA THR A 119 15.32 -20.00 -15.65
C THR A 119 14.76 -19.17 -16.81
N THR A 120 13.48 -18.79 -16.74
CA THR A 120 12.78 -17.94 -17.71
C THR A 120 11.89 -16.95 -16.97
N GLY A 121 11.70 -15.76 -17.53
CA GLY A 121 10.83 -14.73 -16.92
C GLY A 121 11.39 -14.11 -15.65
N ALA A 122 12.71 -14.10 -15.46
CA ALA A 122 13.38 -13.52 -14.29
C ALA A 122 12.96 -12.05 -14.06
N GLN A 123 12.85 -11.24 -15.12
CA GLN A 123 12.39 -9.86 -15.01
C GLN A 123 10.93 -9.76 -14.51
N SER A 124 10.03 -10.60 -15.02
CA SER A 124 8.65 -10.67 -14.52
C SER A 124 8.61 -11.06 -13.05
N ALA A 125 9.43 -12.02 -12.62
CA ALA A 125 9.48 -12.45 -11.24
C ALA A 125 10.03 -11.36 -10.30
N ARG A 126 11.06 -10.64 -10.74
CA ARG A 126 11.59 -9.46 -10.02
C ARG A 126 10.50 -8.41 -9.82
N LEU A 127 9.84 -8.01 -10.91
CA LEU A 127 8.81 -6.97 -10.88
C LEU A 127 7.58 -7.39 -10.08
N GLY A 128 7.13 -8.64 -10.20
CA GLY A 128 6.02 -9.16 -9.39
C GLY A 128 6.33 -9.12 -7.89
N CYS A 129 7.56 -9.46 -7.51
CA CYS A 129 8.02 -9.29 -6.12
C CYS A 129 7.98 -7.81 -5.70
N GLU A 130 8.54 -6.90 -6.50
CA GLU A 130 8.54 -5.46 -6.18
C GLU A 130 7.12 -4.90 -6.00
N VAL A 131 6.18 -5.25 -6.88
CA VAL A 131 4.76 -4.86 -6.78
C VAL A 131 4.17 -5.35 -5.45
N SER A 132 4.46 -6.59 -5.07
CA SER A 132 3.96 -7.19 -3.83
C SER A 132 4.48 -6.46 -2.59
N GLU A 133 5.76 -6.11 -2.57
CA GLU A 133 6.35 -5.35 -1.46
C GLU A 133 5.78 -3.92 -1.38
N LEU A 134 5.60 -3.25 -2.51
CA LEU A 134 5.01 -1.91 -2.56
C LEU A 134 3.55 -1.89 -2.10
N ALA A 135 2.76 -2.91 -2.49
CA ALA A 135 1.39 -3.07 -2.00
C ALA A 135 1.34 -3.32 -0.50
N GLY A 136 2.23 -4.18 0.03
CA GLY A 136 2.35 -4.42 1.47
C GLY A 136 2.71 -3.15 2.23
N LEU A 137 3.71 -2.41 1.78
CA LEU A 137 4.10 -1.13 2.40
C LEU A 137 2.99 -0.09 2.34
N SER A 138 2.23 -0.04 1.24
CA SER A 138 1.05 0.83 1.13
C SER A 138 0.01 0.47 2.20
N GLY A 139 -0.20 -0.81 2.48
CA GLY A 139 -1.06 -1.28 3.57
C GLY A 139 -0.60 -0.82 4.95
N GLU A 140 0.71 -0.90 5.24
CA GLU A 140 1.29 -0.44 6.51
C GLU A 140 1.11 1.07 6.72
N LEU A 141 1.39 1.87 5.68
CA LEU A 141 1.24 3.32 5.74
C LEU A 141 -0.23 3.73 5.86
N ALA A 142 -1.13 3.07 5.13
CA ALA A 142 -2.58 3.29 5.25
C ALA A 142 -3.09 2.93 6.65
N ALA A 143 -2.66 1.78 7.20
CA ALA A 143 -3.00 1.38 8.56
C ALA A 143 -2.51 2.39 9.61
N CYS A 144 -1.37 3.04 9.36
CA CYS A 144 -0.92 4.14 10.21
C CYS A 144 -1.89 5.33 10.15
N LEU A 145 -2.20 5.84 8.96
CA LEU A 145 -3.12 6.97 8.77
C LEU A 145 -4.51 6.71 9.35
N GLU A 146 -4.96 5.46 9.36
CA GLU A 146 -6.24 5.02 9.92
C GLU A 146 -6.20 4.81 11.45
N GLY A 147 -5.04 5.00 12.10
CA GLY A 147 -4.86 4.82 13.54
C GLY A 147 -4.89 3.35 14.00
N ARG A 148 -4.70 2.40 13.07
CA ARG A 148 -4.69 0.96 13.33
C ARG A 148 -3.27 0.41 13.54
N SER A 149 -2.24 1.09 13.05
CA SER A 149 -0.85 0.67 13.21
C SER A 149 -0.33 0.97 14.63
N SER A 150 0.43 0.02 15.18
CA SER A 150 1.19 0.20 16.43
C SER A 150 2.69 0.40 16.18
N ALA A 151 3.08 0.71 14.94
CA ALA A 151 4.48 0.93 14.59
C ALA A 151 5.02 2.19 15.31
N GLY A 152 6.31 2.17 15.67
CA GLY A 152 6.96 3.28 16.39
C GLY A 152 6.87 4.62 15.66
N TYR A 153 6.98 4.60 14.33
CA TYR A 153 6.82 5.79 13.51
C TYR A 153 5.39 6.37 13.49
N CYS A 154 4.39 5.61 13.93
CA CYS A 154 2.98 5.98 13.84
C CYS A 154 2.47 6.69 15.11
N GLU A 155 3.17 7.74 15.51
CA GLU A 155 2.79 8.61 16.63
C GLU A 155 2.22 9.92 16.09
N PHE A 156 0.93 10.18 16.24
CA PHE A 156 0.31 11.39 15.70
C PHE A 156 0.68 12.65 16.47
N LYS A 157 0.74 13.79 15.76
CA LYS A 157 0.84 15.12 16.39
C LYS A 157 -0.42 15.39 17.23
N GLU A 158 -0.25 16.08 18.35
CA GLU A 158 -1.36 16.61 19.16
C GLU A 158 -2.15 17.71 18.44
#